data_AF-A0A090BB49-F1
#
_entry.id   AF-A0A090BB49-F1
#
_cell.length_a   1.000
_cell.length_b   1.000
_cell.length_c   1.000
_cell.angle_alpha   90.00
_cell.angle_beta   90.00
_cell.angle_gamma   90.00
#
_symmetry.space_group_name_H-M   'P 1'
#
loop_
_entity.id
_entity.type
_entity.pdbx_description
1 polymer ?
#
loop_
_entity_poly.entity_id
_entity_poly.type
_entity_poly.pdbx_seq_one_letter_code
_entity_poly.pdbx_strand_id
1 'polypeptide(L)'
;AYTDNILDDFTYYGMDYIKDKYKVDWKNPSDKDKKKPTQDLVNELATEVTLYGMEQYEGFPTTLEDHFGGSQRAGVLAAASGLTCAIATGNSNAGLNGWYLSMLVHKEGWSRLGFFGYDLQDQCGSANSLAIRPDEGAIGELRGP
;
A
#
# COMPACT_ATOMS: atom_id res chain seq x y z
N ALA A 1 0.06 -5.14 -13.31
CA ALA A 1 -0.68 -4.28 -12.36
C ALA A 1 -1.78 -3.46 -13.06
N TYR A 2 -2.27 -3.87 -14.23
CA TYR A 2 -3.32 -3.15 -14.97
C TYR A 2 -4.26 -4.10 -15.71
N THR A 3 -4.21 -5.39 -15.39
CA THR A 3 -5.02 -6.44 -16.01
C THR A 3 -5.83 -7.13 -14.92
N ASP A 4 -6.90 -7.80 -15.34
CA ASP A 4 -7.69 -8.74 -14.53
C ASP A 4 -8.37 -8.13 -13.29
N ASN A 5 -8.36 -6.79 -13.18
CA ASN A 5 -8.98 -5.97 -12.13
C ASN A 5 -8.55 -6.35 -10.70
N ILE A 6 -7.45 -7.09 -10.52
CA ILE A 6 -7.02 -7.55 -9.19
C ILE A 6 -6.58 -6.37 -8.32
N LEU A 7 -5.79 -5.44 -8.89
CA LEU A 7 -5.38 -4.23 -8.16
C LEU A 7 -6.58 -3.31 -7.90
N ASP A 8 -7.46 -3.16 -8.89
CA ASP A 8 -8.65 -2.34 -8.82
C ASP A 8 -9.55 -2.80 -7.66
N ASP A 9 -9.81 -4.11 -7.57
CA ASP A 9 -10.61 -4.72 -6.51
C ASP A 9 -10.04 -4.39 -5.12
N PHE A 10 -8.76 -4.64 -4.89
CA PHE A 10 -8.12 -4.38 -3.58
C PHE A 10 -8.11 -2.89 -3.23
N THR A 11 -7.94 -2.04 -4.23
CA THR A 11 -7.96 -0.59 -4.05
C THR A 11 -9.37 -0.11 -3.72
N TYR A 12 -10.40 -0.58 -4.43
CA TYR A 12 -11.79 -0.22 -4.17
C TYR A 12 -12.27 -0.72 -2.79
N TYR A 13 -11.82 -1.90 -2.37
CA TYR A 13 -12.02 -2.34 -0.98
C TYR A 13 -11.45 -1.33 0.03
N GLY A 14 -10.21 -0.89 -0.16
CA GLY A 14 -9.60 0.15 0.68
C GLY A 14 -10.35 1.48 0.65
N MET A 15 -10.88 1.87 -0.53
CA MET A 15 -11.68 3.08 -0.71
C MET A 15 -13.02 3.01 0.05
N ASP A 16 -13.70 1.87 -0.01
CA ASP A 16 -14.93 1.65 0.74
C ASP A 16 -14.65 1.58 2.24
N TYR A 17 -13.54 0.98 2.66
CA TYR A 17 -13.10 0.96 4.06
C TYR A 17 -12.92 2.36 4.66
N ILE A 18 -12.18 3.24 3.97
CA ILE A 18 -11.95 4.62 4.45
C ILE A 18 -13.23 5.47 4.39
N LYS A 19 -14.11 5.20 3.43
CA LYS A 19 -15.41 5.85 3.35
C LYS A 19 -16.30 5.45 4.52
N ASP A 20 -16.38 4.16 4.83
CA ASP A 20 -17.29 3.66 5.86
C ASP A 20 -16.80 3.98 7.27
N LYS A 21 -15.51 3.75 7.55
CA LYS A 21 -14.92 3.95 8.88
C LYS A 21 -14.58 5.41 9.16
N TYR A 22 -14.00 6.10 8.19
CA TYR A 22 -13.42 7.43 8.37
C TYR A 22 -14.24 8.56 7.74
N LYS A 23 -15.30 8.23 6.99
CA LYS A 23 -16.14 9.20 6.27
C LYS A 23 -15.35 10.04 5.27
N VAL A 24 -14.32 9.45 4.66
CA VAL A 24 -13.56 10.06 3.56
C VAL A 24 -14.37 9.92 2.27
N ASP A 25 -14.84 11.02 1.70
CA ASP A 25 -15.45 11.02 0.37
C ASP A 25 -14.36 11.05 -0.71
N TRP A 26 -13.87 9.86 -1.08
CA TRP A 26 -12.87 9.71 -2.12
C TRP A 26 -13.40 10.03 -3.53
N LYS A 27 -14.73 10.11 -3.73
CA LYS A 27 -15.36 10.46 -5.02
C LYS A 27 -15.49 11.96 -5.20
N ASN A 28 -15.72 12.70 -4.11
CA ASN A 28 -15.79 14.17 -4.10
C ASN A 28 -14.78 14.73 -3.08
N PRO A 29 -13.47 14.66 -3.37
CA PRO A 29 -12.44 15.03 -2.41
C PRO A 29 -12.54 16.50 -2.01
N SER A 30 -12.60 16.77 -0.70
CA SER A 30 -12.47 18.11 -0.13
C SER A 30 -11.35 18.16 0.93
N ASP A 31 -10.86 19.37 1.24
CA ASP A 31 -9.86 19.54 2.29
C ASP A 31 -10.33 19.10 3.68
N LYS A 32 -11.65 18.99 3.89
CA LYS A 32 -12.24 18.53 5.16
C LYS A 32 -12.26 17.02 5.31
N ASP A 33 -12.05 16.27 4.21
CA ASP A 33 -12.18 14.82 4.17
C ASP A 33 -10.83 14.11 4.38
N LYS A 34 -9.78 14.85 4.72
CA LYS A 34 -8.42 14.32 4.95
C LYS A 34 -8.20 14.02 6.43
N LYS A 35 -7.68 12.83 6.71
CA LYS A 35 -7.23 12.44 8.05
C LYS A 35 -5.77 12.85 8.27
N LYS A 36 -5.42 13.12 9.53
CA LYS A 36 -4.04 13.45 9.89
C LYS A 36 -3.15 12.23 9.59
N PRO A 37 -2.02 12.39 8.89
CA PRO A 37 -1.11 11.29 8.59
C PRO A 37 -0.32 10.89 9.84
N THR A 38 -0.88 9.99 10.64
CA THR A 38 -0.21 9.41 11.83
C THR A 38 0.23 7.98 11.54
N GLN A 39 1.26 7.50 12.26
CA GLN A 39 1.71 6.12 12.13
C GLN A 39 0.60 5.12 12.48
N ASP A 40 -0.21 5.40 13.50
CA ASP A 40 -1.32 4.53 13.90
C ASP A 40 -2.35 4.36 12.77
N LEU A 41 -2.68 5.46 12.07
CA LEU A 41 -3.60 5.40 10.94
C LEU A 41 -3.00 4.61 9.78
N VAL A 42 -1.72 4.81 9.47
CA VAL A 42 -1.02 4.03 8.43
C VAL A 42 -0.96 2.56 8.80
N ASN A 43 -0.65 2.24 10.06
CA ASN A 43 -0.60 0.88 10.57
C ASN A 43 -1.95 0.18 10.36
N GLU A 44 -3.04 0.85 10.71
CA GLU A 44 -4.38 0.29 10.54
C GLU A 44 -4.74 0.09 9.07
N LEU A 45 -4.68 1.15 8.26
CA LEU A 45 -5.14 1.12 6.87
C LEU A 45 -4.33 0.16 6.00
N ALA A 46 -2.99 0.23 6.10
CA ALA A 46 -2.14 -0.63 5.30
C ALA A 46 -2.21 -2.10 5.76
N THR A 47 -2.36 -2.37 7.06
CA THR A 47 -2.53 -3.75 7.53
C THR A 47 -3.85 -4.33 7.04
N GLU A 48 -4.97 -3.61 7.20
CA GLU A 48 -6.28 -4.07 6.74
C GLU A 48 -6.27 -4.42 5.24
N VAL A 49 -5.82 -3.49 4.40
CA VAL A 49 -5.86 -3.68 2.94
C VAL A 49 -4.86 -4.74 2.48
N THR A 50 -3.70 -4.86 3.15
CA THR A 50 -2.75 -5.95 2.86
C THR A 50 -3.34 -7.30 3.21
N LEU A 51 -3.95 -7.44 4.39
CA LEU A 51 -4.59 -8.69 4.83
C LEU A 51 -5.73 -9.08 3.90
N TYR A 52 -6.62 -8.14 3.54
CA TYR A 52 -7.68 -8.37 2.57
C TYR A 52 -7.14 -8.93 1.24
N GLY A 53 -6.14 -8.26 0.65
CA GLY A 53 -5.58 -8.72 -0.61
C GLY A 53 -4.89 -10.07 -0.51
N MET A 54 -4.20 -10.35 0.62
CA MET A 54 -3.62 -11.68 0.88
C MET A 54 -4.72 -12.75 0.97
N GLU A 55 -5.80 -12.48 1.69
CA GLU A 55 -6.97 -13.36 1.76
C GLU A 55 -7.62 -13.59 0.38
N GLN A 56 -7.63 -12.59 -0.51
CA GLN A 56 -8.12 -12.78 -1.89
C GLN A 56 -7.24 -13.76 -2.68
N TYR A 57 -5.91 -13.66 -2.55
CA TYR A 57 -5.01 -14.64 -3.19
C TYR A 57 -5.14 -16.05 -2.59
N GLU A 58 -5.43 -16.17 -1.29
CA GLU A 58 -5.64 -17.47 -0.62
C GLU A 58 -7.01 -18.07 -0.93
N GLY A 59 -8.05 -17.24 -0.98
CA GLY A 59 -9.43 -17.62 -1.24
C GLY A 59 -9.73 -17.94 -2.71
N PHE A 60 -8.98 -17.33 -3.64
CA PHE A 60 -9.14 -17.53 -5.08
C PHE A 60 -7.84 -18.03 -5.73
N PRO A 61 -7.65 -19.36 -5.85
CA PRO A 61 -6.43 -19.94 -6.42
C PRO A 61 -6.11 -19.45 -7.82
N THR A 62 -7.12 -19.10 -8.64
CA THR A 62 -6.91 -18.52 -9.98
C THR A 62 -6.22 -17.16 -9.93
N THR A 63 -6.50 -16.35 -8.91
CA THR A 63 -5.86 -15.04 -8.70
C THR A 63 -4.39 -15.22 -8.32
N LEU A 64 -4.08 -16.23 -7.50
CA LEU A 64 -2.71 -16.60 -7.14
C LEU A 64 -1.93 -17.19 -8.33
N GLU A 65 -2.59 -17.95 -9.19
CA GLU A 65 -2.02 -18.50 -10.42
C GLU A 65 -1.75 -17.42 -11.46
N ASP A 66 -2.67 -16.47 -11.65
CA ASP A 66 -2.51 -15.34 -12.56
C ASP A 66 -1.31 -14.46 -12.15
N HIS A 67 -1.25 -14.08 -10.87
CA HIS A 67 -0.07 -13.47 -10.27
C HIS A 67 0.87 -14.52 -9.67
N PHE A 68 1.32 -15.46 -10.50
CA PHE A 68 2.24 -16.53 -10.10
C PHE A 68 3.54 -16.00 -9.46
N GLY A 69 4.04 -14.86 -9.94
CA GLY A 69 5.25 -14.22 -9.43
C GLY A 69 5.01 -13.47 -8.12
N GLY A 70 5.82 -13.75 -7.10
CA GLY A 70 5.74 -13.06 -5.81
C GLY A 70 5.84 -11.53 -5.93
N SER A 71 6.69 -11.03 -6.83
CA SER A 71 6.84 -9.59 -7.10
C SER A 71 5.58 -8.95 -7.69
N GLN A 72 4.80 -9.68 -8.49
CA GLN A 72 3.52 -9.18 -8.99
C GLN A 72 2.55 -8.96 -7.84
N ARG A 73 2.44 -9.96 -6.94
CA ARG A 73 1.59 -9.86 -5.74
C ARG A 73 2.06 -8.77 -4.80
N ALA A 74 3.36 -8.69 -4.54
CA ALA A 74 3.95 -7.68 -3.66
C ALA A 74 3.65 -6.27 -4.14
N GLY A 75 3.84 -6.00 -5.43
CA GLY A 75 3.52 -4.70 -6.02
C GLY A 75 2.03 -4.36 -5.93
N VAL A 76 1.14 -5.34 -6.16
CA VAL A 76 -0.31 -5.12 -6.11
C VAL A 76 -0.82 -4.87 -4.68
N LEU A 77 -0.39 -5.68 -3.71
CA LEU A 77 -0.75 -5.51 -2.29
C LEU A 77 -0.27 -4.15 -1.75
N ALA A 78 1.00 -3.82 -2.02
CA ALA A 78 1.58 -2.57 -1.54
C ALA A 78 1.00 -1.35 -2.25
N ALA A 79 0.65 -1.45 -3.53
CA ALA A 79 -0.04 -0.38 -4.26
C ALA A 79 -1.40 -0.08 -3.65
N ALA A 80 -2.24 -1.10 -3.42
CA ALA A 80 -3.56 -0.92 -2.81
C ALA A 80 -3.47 -0.30 -1.40
N SER A 81 -2.56 -0.79 -0.57
CA SER A 81 -2.33 -0.28 0.79
C SER A 81 -1.79 1.16 0.79
N GLY A 82 -0.83 1.46 -0.08
CA GLY A 82 -0.25 2.79 -0.22
C GLY A 82 -1.26 3.82 -0.75
N LEU A 83 -2.05 3.46 -1.77
CA LEU A 83 -3.12 4.31 -2.30
C LEU A 83 -4.18 4.59 -1.23
N THR A 84 -4.56 3.59 -0.45
CA THR A 84 -5.50 3.76 0.67
C THR A 84 -5.00 4.76 1.69
N CYS A 85 -3.73 4.66 2.10
CA CYS A 85 -3.12 5.60 3.03
C CYS A 85 -3.00 7.01 2.44
N ALA A 86 -2.58 7.13 1.18
CA ALA A 86 -2.42 8.41 0.49
C ALA A 86 -3.75 9.15 0.34
N ILE A 87 -4.80 8.45 -0.12
CA ILE A 87 -6.12 9.03 -0.35
C ILE A 87 -6.79 9.41 0.97
N ALA A 88 -6.68 8.57 2.00
CA ALA A 88 -7.25 8.89 3.32
C ALA A 88 -6.64 10.14 3.97
N THR A 89 -5.37 10.44 3.67
CA THR A 89 -4.62 11.51 4.35
C THR A 89 -4.33 12.72 3.47
N GLY A 90 -4.43 12.59 2.15
CA GLY A 90 -3.92 13.58 1.21
C GLY A 90 -2.41 13.81 1.33
N ASN A 91 -1.65 12.77 1.72
CA ASN A 91 -0.21 12.87 1.94
C ASN A 91 0.54 11.69 1.27
N SER A 92 1.40 11.99 0.31
CA SER A 92 2.16 11.00 -0.46
C SER A 92 3.10 10.15 0.39
N ASN A 93 3.77 10.75 1.40
CA ASN A 93 4.67 10.01 2.29
C ASN A 93 3.93 9.08 3.25
N ALA A 94 2.69 9.42 3.65
CA ALA A 94 1.83 8.46 4.35
C ALA A 94 1.47 7.27 3.46
N GLY A 95 1.25 7.51 2.16
CA GLY A 95 1.13 6.47 1.14
C GLY A 95 2.37 5.58 1.03
N LEU A 96 3.56 6.18 0.96
CA LEU A 96 4.83 5.43 0.95
C LEU A 96 5.02 4.59 2.21
N ASN A 97 4.68 5.11 3.39
CA ASN A 97 4.70 4.33 4.62
C ASN A 97 3.73 3.14 4.56
N GLY A 98 2.54 3.33 3.98
CA GLY A 98 1.58 2.24 3.75
C GLY A 98 2.11 1.17 2.79
N TRP A 99 2.78 1.59 1.72
CA TRP A 99 3.45 0.67 0.79
C TRP A 99 4.50 -0.17 1.51
N TYR A 100 5.43 0.46 2.24
CA TYR A 100 6.52 -0.27 2.90
C TYR A 100 6.02 -1.17 4.03
N LEU A 101 5.01 -0.74 4.78
CA LEU A 101 4.39 -1.61 5.79
C LEU A 101 3.72 -2.83 5.14
N SER A 102 3.03 -2.66 4.01
CA SER A 102 2.44 -3.78 3.27
C SER A 102 3.49 -4.83 2.87
N MET A 103 4.67 -4.39 2.42
CA MET A 103 5.77 -5.30 2.08
C MET A 103 6.25 -6.11 3.28
N LEU A 104 6.36 -5.49 4.46
CA LEU A 104 6.75 -6.16 5.69
C LEU A 104 5.71 -7.19 6.14
N VAL A 105 4.42 -6.81 6.15
CA VAL A 105 3.31 -7.71 6.51
C VAL A 105 3.24 -8.91 5.56
N HIS A 106 3.33 -8.68 4.25
CA HIS A 106 3.31 -9.72 3.24
C HIS A 106 4.49 -10.69 3.42
N LYS A 107 5.71 -10.17 3.63
CA LYS A 107 6.91 -10.99 3.84
C LYS A 107 6.75 -11.95 5.01
N GLU A 108 6.24 -11.46 6.14
CA GLU A 108 6.02 -12.28 7.33
C GLU A 108 4.83 -13.24 7.16
N GLY A 109 3.75 -12.82 6.52
CA GLY A 109 2.55 -13.64 6.36
C GLY A 109 2.75 -14.85 5.42
N TRP A 110 3.55 -14.72 4.37
CA TRP A 110 3.80 -15.83 3.43
C TRP A 110 5.22 -16.39 3.46
N SER A 111 6.11 -15.88 4.31
CA SER A 111 7.54 -16.25 4.35
C SER A 111 8.22 -16.10 2.98
N ARG A 112 7.71 -15.19 2.15
CA ARG A 112 8.20 -14.85 0.81
C ARG A 112 7.67 -13.48 0.42
N LEU A 113 8.34 -12.83 -0.52
CA LEU A 113 7.92 -11.54 -1.06
C LEU A 113 8.08 -11.52 -2.58
N GLY A 114 9.21 -11.01 -3.08
CA GLY A 114 9.51 -10.91 -4.50
C GLY A 114 10.75 -11.70 -4.92
N PHE A 115 11.29 -11.37 -6.10
CA PHE A 115 12.55 -11.90 -6.59
C PHE A 115 13.75 -11.46 -5.73
N PHE A 116 14.93 -12.01 -6.00
CA PHE A 116 16.17 -11.65 -5.31
C PHE A 116 16.52 -10.15 -5.45
N GLY A 117 16.48 -9.41 -4.35
CA GLY A 117 16.75 -7.96 -4.36
C GLY A 117 15.53 -7.10 -4.71
N TYR A 118 14.34 -7.70 -4.85
CA TYR A 118 13.08 -6.95 -5.01
C TYR A 118 12.89 -5.92 -3.89
N ASP A 119 13.16 -6.34 -2.64
CA ASP A 119 12.92 -5.53 -1.44
C ASP A 119 14.09 -4.64 -1.03
N LEU A 120 15.06 -4.36 -1.91
CA LEU A 120 16.15 -3.43 -1.60
C LEU A 120 15.61 -2.07 -1.16
N GLN A 121 14.69 -1.49 -1.93
CA GLN A 121 14.05 -0.24 -1.57
C GLN A 121 13.09 -0.39 -0.40
N ASP A 122 12.41 -1.54 -0.28
CA ASP A 122 11.37 -1.75 0.72
C ASP A 122 11.96 -1.94 2.13
N GLN A 123 13.15 -2.52 2.25
CA GLN A 123 13.89 -2.61 3.52
C GLN A 123 14.46 -1.24 3.96
N CYS A 124 14.84 -0.38 3.02
CA CYS A 124 15.27 1.00 3.32
C CYS A 124 14.08 1.97 3.50
N GLY A 125 12.91 1.60 2.99
CA GLY A 125 11.78 2.49 2.77
C GLY A 125 11.26 3.16 4.03
N SER A 126 11.03 2.39 5.10
CA SER A 126 10.52 2.90 6.38
C SER A 126 11.45 3.92 7.04
N ALA A 127 12.76 3.83 6.82
CA ALA A 127 13.73 4.79 7.35
C ALA A 127 13.84 6.05 6.47
N ASN A 128 13.70 5.89 5.14
CA ASN A 128 13.92 6.98 4.17
C ASN A 128 12.63 7.75 3.82
N SER A 129 11.44 7.25 4.16
CA SER A 129 10.16 7.89 3.80
C SER A 129 9.99 9.29 4.38
N LEU A 130 10.49 9.52 5.59
CA LEU A 130 10.44 10.80 6.31
C LEU A 130 11.84 11.32 6.67
N ALA A 131 12.89 10.76 6.08
CA ALA A 131 14.24 11.26 6.24
C ALA A 131 14.36 12.70 5.70
N ILE A 132 15.33 13.44 6.22
CA ILE A 132 15.70 14.78 5.74
C ILE A 132 17.17 14.83 5.30
N ARG A 133 17.83 13.67 5.22
CA ARG A 133 19.23 13.57 4.79
C ARG A 133 19.32 13.76 3.26
N PRO A 134 20.45 14.29 2.76
CA PRO A 134 20.56 14.80 1.39
C PRO A 134 20.16 13.82 0.27
N ASP A 135 20.46 12.54 0.44
CA ASP A 135 20.26 11.45 -0.53
C ASP A 135 19.19 10.43 -0.09
N GLU A 136 18.37 10.77 0.90
CA GLU A 136 17.31 9.90 1.42
C GLU A 136 15.94 10.59 1.43
N GLY A 137 15.93 11.85 1.84
CA GLY A 137 14.71 12.60 2.12
C GLY A 137 14.14 13.29 0.89
N ALA A 138 13.01 12.80 0.39
CA ALA A 138 12.20 13.50 -0.60
C ALA A 138 10.71 13.23 -0.37
N ILE A 139 9.87 14.22 -0.63
CA ILE A 139 8.41 14.02 -0.72
C ILE A 139 8.10 13.13 -1.92
N GLY A 140 7.05 12.31 -1.82
CA GLY A 140 6.74 11.28 -2.83
C GLY A 140 6.67 11.81 -4.26
N GLU A 141 6.16 13.02 -4.46
CA GLU A 141 6.02 13.68 -5.77
C GLU A 141 7.35 14.10 -6.40
N LEU A 142 8.43 14.24 -5.62
CA LEU A 142 9.77 14.61 -6.10
C LEU A 142 10.72 13.41 -6.19
N ARG A 143 10.27 12.21 -5.82
CA ARG A 143 11.03 10.96 -6.01
C ARG A 143 10.95 10.53 -7.48
N GLY A 144 11.90 9.72 -7.91
CA GLY A 144 11.90 9.14 -9.26
C GLY A 144 13.10 8.21 -9.49
N PRO A 145 13.14 7.54 -10.65
CA PRO A 145 14.30 6.76 -11.11
C PRO A 145 15.54 7.60 -11.42
#